data_AF-A0A0R3RCU7-F1
#
_entry.id   AF-A0A0R3RCU7-F1
#
_cell.length_a   1.000
_cell.length_b   1.000
_cell.length_c   1.000
_cell.angle_alpha   90.00
_cell.angle_beta   90.00
_cell.angle_gamma   90.00
#
_symmetry.space_group_name_H-M   'P 1'
#
loop_
_entity.id
_entity.type
_entity.pdbx_description
1 polymer ?
#
loop_
_entity_poly.entity_id
_entity_poly.type
_entity_poly.pdbx_seq_one_letter_code
_entity_poly.pdbx_strand_id
1 'polypeptide(L)'
;MMNIRKLTSYYFKQATYKSNTWLEHLIQATSVNAGDIENATLIDCILHILSFPWKVIAALIPPITILGGWLSFFCALIVIGFITAIIGDLASILGCMIGLKDAITAITLVALGTSLPDTFASKIAAENASDNAIGNITGSNAVNVFLGLGLPWTIAAIYWSTKNEPFIVNAGNLGF
;
A
#
# COMPACT_ATOMS: atom_id res chain seq x y z
N MET A 1 -12.89 -36.32 -9.25
CA MET A 1 -13.64 -35.21 -8.62
C MET A 1 -12.68 -34.47 -7.69
N MET A 2 -12.25 -33.27 -8.06
CA MET A 2 -11.16 -32.55 -7.38
C MET A 2 -11.68 -31.93 -6.08
N ASN A 3 -11.09 -32.30 -4.94
CA ASN A 3 -11.60 -31.96 -3.62
C ASN A 3 -11.20 -30.52 -3.24
N ILE A 4 -12.17 -29.60 -3.34
CA ILE A 4 -11.99 -28.16 -3.09
C ILE A 4 -11.31 -27.90 -1.74
N ARG A 5 -11.61 -28.68 -0.68
CA ARG A 5 -10.94 -28.52 0.63
C ARG A 5 -9.43 -28.80 0.58
N LYS A 6 -8.98 -29.73 -0.26
CA LYS A 6 -7.55 -30.00 -0.45
C LYS A 6 -6.87 -28.89 -1.24
N LEU A 7 -7.55 -28.32 -2.25
CA LEU A 7 -7.03 -27.17 -2.99
C LEU A 7 -6.96 -25.94 -2.09
N THR A 8 -8.02 -25.61 -1.34
CA THR A 8 -8.01 -24.50 -0.40
C THR A 8 -6.90 -24.67 0.62
N SER A 9 -6.73 -25.88 1.20
CA SER A 9 -5.61 -26.16 2.11
C SER A 9 -4.25 -26.05 1.44
N TYR A 10 -4.10 -26.48 0.18
CA TYR A 10 -2.85 -26.39 -0.58
C TYR A 10 -2.47 -24.93 -0.89
N TYR A 11 -3.41 -24.13 -1.39
CA TYR A 11 -3.20 -22.70 -1.64
C TYR A 11 -2.96 -21.93 -0.33
N PHE A 12 -3.67 -22.26 0.75
CA PHE A 12 -3.42 -21.63 2.06
C PHE A 12 -2.02 -21.98 2.58
N LYS A 13 -1.59 -23.24 2.43
CA LYS A 13 -0.27 -23.70 2.85
C LYS A 13 0.85 -23.11 1.98
N GLN A 14 0.60 -22.90 0.69
CA GLN A 14 1.53 -22.24 -0.24
C GLN A 14 1.61 -20.73 -0.01
N ALA A 15 0.49 -20.08 0.32
CA ALA A 15 0.47 -18.70 0.79
C ALA A 15 1.17 -18.53 2.15
N THR A 16 1.15 -19.57 3.00
CA THR A 16 1.87 -19.62 4.28
C THR A 16 3.36 -19.93 4.14
N TYR A 17 3.81 -20.47 2.99
CA TYR A 17 5.18 -20.99 2.82
C TYR A 17 6.27 -19.92 2.56
N LYS A 18 5.93 -18.63 2.50
CA LYS A 18 6.92 -17.57 2.32
C LYS A 18 7.33 -16.96 3.67
N SER A 19 8.48 -17.41 4.16
CA SER A 19 9.23 -16.93 5.33
C SER A 19 8.51 -17.08 6.69
N ASN A 20 8.97 -18.04 7.49
CA ASN A 20 8.43 -18.28 8.83
C ASN A 20 9.15 -17.45 9.90
N THR A 21 10.33 -16.90 9.60
CA THR A 21 11.17 -16.20 10.57
C THR A 21 11.58 -14.81 10.09
N TRP A 22 11.67 -13.86 11.03
CA TRP A 22 12.16 -12.50 10.77
C TRP A 22 13.51 -12.46 10.04
N LEU A 23 14.37 -13.44 10.32
CA LEU A 23 15.68 -13.58 9.70
C LEU A 23 15.55 -13.88 8.19
N GLU A 24 14.55 -14.65 7.77
CA GLU A 24 14.29 -14.91 6.35
C GLU A 24 13.78 -13.65 5.63
N HIS A 25 12.95 -12.81 6.28
CA HIS A 25 12.58 -11.49 5.74
C HIS A 25 13.79 -10.58 5.53
N LEU A 26 14.72 -10.55 6.50
CA LEU A 26 15.95 -9.75 6.38
C LEU A 26 16.87 -10.28 5.27
N ILE A 27 17.06 -11.59 5.19
CA ILE A 27 17.85 -12.21 4.13
C ILE A 27 17.22 -11.94 2.77
N GLN A 28 15.91 -12.06 2.64
CA GLN A 28 15.18 -11.75 1.41
C GLN A 28 15.33 -10.27 1.02
N ALA A 29 15.28 -9.35 1.98
CA ALA A 29 15.49 -7.93 1.73
C ALA A 29 16.89 -7.63 1.18
N THR A 30 17.91 -8.35 1.65
CA THR A 30 19.30 -8.23 1.16
C THR A 30 19.59 -9.00 -0.12
N SER A 31 18.69 -9.87 -0.56
CA SER A 31 18.90 -10.70 -1.76
C SER A 31 18.52 -9.98 -3.05
N VAL A 32 19.42 -10.05 -4.05
CA VAL A 32 19.14 -9.68 -5.44
C VAL A 32 18.40 -10.84 -6.09
N ASN A 33 17.35 -10.56 -6.88
CA ASN A 33 16.57 -11.58 -7.59
C ASN A 33 16.14 -12.79 -6.72
N ALA A 34 15.65 -12.53 -5.50
CA ALA A 34 15.26 -13.56 -4.53
C ALA A 34 16.37 -14.59 -4.18
N GLY A 35 17.64 -14.23 -4.39
CA GLY A 35 18.80 -15.10 -4.14
C GLY A 35 19.31 -15.85 -5.36
N ASP A 36 18.66 -15.72 -6.52
CA ASP A 36 19.14 -16.30 -7.78
C ASP A 36 20.16 -15.35 -8.45
N ILE A 37 21.41 -15.44 -7.98
CA ILE A 37 22.53 -14.62 -8.43
C ILE A 37 23.01 -15.08 -9.83
N GLU A 38 22.81 -16.34 -10.19
CA GLU A 38 23.29 -16.90 -11.47
C GLU A 38 22.52 -16.35 -12.66
N ASN A 39 21.22 -16.11 -12.51
CA ASN A 39 20.37 -15.52 -13.56
C ASN A 39 20.11 -14.01 -13.36
N ALA A 40 20.76 -13.36 -12.40
CA ALA A 40 20.51 -11.95 -12.10
C ALA A 40 20.99 -11.04 -13.24
N THR A 41 20.09 -10.22 -13.76
CA THR A 41 20.41 -9.23 -14.79
C THR A 41 20.95 -7.93 -14.17
N LEU A 42 21.63 -7.11 -14.96
CA LEU A 42 22.07 -5.78 -14.54
C LEU A 42 20.89 -4.89 -14.10
N ILE A 43 19.72 -5.08 -14.72
CA ILE A 43 18.48 -4.41 -14.35
C ILE A 43 18.04 -4.85 -12.94
N ASP A 44 18.13 -6.15 -12.62
CA ASP A 44 17.79 -6.65 -11.28
C ASP A 44 18.69 -6.06 -10.20
N CYS A 45 19.99 -5.89 -10.49
CA CYS A 45 20.93 -5.24 -9.57
C CYS A 45 20.60 -3.76 -9.36
N ILE A 46 20.32 -3.00 -10.42
CA ILE A 46 19.93 -1.58 -10.32
C ILE A 46 18.63 -1.45 -9.52
N LEU A 47 17.62 -2.26 -9.86
CA LEU A 47 16.34 -2.26 -9.16
C LEU A 47 16.50 -2.67 -7.69
N HIS A 48 17.39 -3.62 -7.39
CA HIS A 48 17.69 -4.01 -6.01
C HIS A 48 18.28 -2.83 -5.23
N ILE A 49 19.27 -2.12 -5.77
CA ILE A 49 19.89 -0.96 -5.10
C ILE A 49 18.87 0.16 -4.89
N LEU A 50 18.05 0.46 -5.91
CA LEU A 50 17.02 1.50 -5.82
C LEU A 50 15.94 1.16 -4.79
N SER A 51 15.52 -0.11 -4.72
CA SER A 51 14.49 -0.57 -3.79
C SER A 51 15.01 -0.95 -2.41
N PHE A 52 16.34 -0.99 -2.20
CA PHE A 52 16.94 -1.45 -0.95
C PHE A 52 16.45 -0.69 0.29
N PRO A 53 16.38 0.65 0.31
CA PRO A 53 15.84 1.39 1.47
C PRO A 53 14.41 0.96 1.80
N TRP A 54 13.59 0.73 0.78
CA TRP A 54 12.22 0.28 0.93
C TRP A 54 12.13 -1.15 1.46
N LYS A 55 12.99 -2.05 0.98
CA LYS A 55 13.09 -3.43 1.47
C LYS A 55 13.50 -3.50 2.93
N VAL A 56 14.40 -2.61 3.37
CA VAL A 56 14.80 -2.53 4.79
C VAL A 56 13.62 -2.11 5.65
N ILE A 57 12.89 -1.06 5.26
CA ILE A 57 11.68 -0.63 5.98
C ILE A 57 10.64 -1.75 6.03
N ALA A 58 10.42 -2.45 4.92
CA ALA A 58 9.49 -3.58 4.85
C ALA A 58 9.94 -4.77 5.72
N ALA A 59 11.25 -5.01 5.83
CA ALA A 59 11.80 -6.07 6.68
C ALA A 59 11.68 -5.78 8.18
N LEU A 60 11.43 -4.51 8.57
CA LEU A 60 11.09 -4.14 9.94
C LEU A 60 9.65 -4.51 10.31
N ILE A 61 8.81 -4.91 9.35
CA ILE A 61 7.45 -5.35 9.60
C ILE A 61 7.47 -6.82 10.02
N PRO A 62 6.76 -7.19 11.12
CA PRO A 62 6.73 -8.57 11.57
C PRO A 62 6.20 -9.53 10.51
N PRO A 63 6.73 -10.78 10.47
CA PRO A 63 6.22 -11.81 9.60
C PRO A 63 4.79 -12.17 9.98
N ILE A 64 4.03 -12.52 8.94
CA ILE A 64 2.60 -12.88 9.01
C ILE A 64 2.32 -14.11 9.87
N THR A 65 3.34 -14.89 10.21
CA THR A 65 3.25 -16.08 11.08
C THR A 65 3.03 -15.71 12.56
N ILE A 66 3.40 -14.48 12.96
CA ILE A 66 3.22 -14.01 14.33
C ILE A 66 1.77 -13.54 14.52
N LEU A 67 1.11 -14.03 15.57
CA LEU A 67 -0.22 -13.59 16.01
C LEU A 67 -1.30 -13.69 14.90
N GLY A 68 -1.21 -14.71 14.03
CA GLY A 68 -2.17 -14.92 12.93
C GLY A 68 -2.18 -13.80 11.88
N GLY A 69 -1.09 -13.03 11.77
CA GLY A 69 -0.92 -11.97 10.78
C GLY A 69 -1.45 -10.59 11.22
N TRP A 70 -2.21 -10.51 12.32
CA TRP A 70 -2.76 -9.25 12.82
C TRP A 70 -1.69 -8.24 13.19
N LEU A 71 -0.60 -8.69 13.81
CA LEU A 71 0.51 -7.82 14.17
C LEU A 71 1.18 -7.20 12.93
N SER A 72 1.43 -8.04 11.92
CA SER A 72 1.98 -7.59 10.63
C SER A 72 1.08 -6.56 9.97
N PHE A 73 -0.24 -6.79 9.98
CA PHE A 73 -1.23 -5.87 9.42
C PHE A 73 -1.20 -4.48 10.07
N PHE A 74 -1.29 -4.40 11.40
CA PHE A 74 -1.28 -3.10 12.08
C PHE A 74 0.06 -2.37 11.97
N CYS A 75 1.18 -3.09 12.09
CA CYS A 75 2.51 -2.50 11.89
C CYS A 75 2.67 -1.96 10.46
N ALA A 76 2.22 -2.69 9.43
CA ALA A 76 2.25 -2.23 8.05
C ALA A 76 1.40 -0.97 7.85
N LEU A 77 0.18 -0.92 8.42
CA LEU A 77 -0.67 0.27 8.34
C LEU A 77 0.00 1.51 8.95
N ILE A 78 0.67 1.37 10.10
CA ILE A 78 1.39 2.48 10.75
C ILE A 78 2.53 2.97 9.86
N VAL A 79 3.34 2.05 9.32
CA VAL A 79 4.48 2.39 8.45
C VAL A 79 4.01 3.10 7.18
N ILE A 80 2.98 2.56 6.52
CA ILE A 80 2.40 3.18 5.32
C ILE A 80 1.84 4.55 5.65
N GLY A 81 1.06 4.69 6.73
CA GLY A 81 0.51 5.99 7.15
C GLY A 81 1.58 7.04 7.42
N PHE A 82 2.67 6.66 8.09
CA PHE A 82 3.81 7.55 8.34
C PHE A 82 4.50 7.99 7.03
N ILE A 83 4.75 7.05 6.13
CA ILE A 83 5.39 7.34 4.84
C ILE A 83 4.49 8.21 3.96
N THR A 84 3.19 7.93 3.92
CA THR A 84 2.20 8.73 3.19
C THR A 84 2.16 10.17 3.71
N ALA A 85 2.28 10.40 5.01
CA ALA A 85 2.37 11.74 5.59
C ALA A 85 3.61 12.50 5.07
N ILE A 86 4.78 11.85 5.09
CA ILE A 86 6.03 12.45 4.57
C ILE A 86 5.91 12.76 3.07
N ILE A 87 5.33 11.86 2.28
CA ILE A 87 5.13 12.06 0.84
C ILE A 87 4.19 13.26 0.60
N GLY A 88 3.15 13.42 1.41
CA GLY A 88 2.25 14.57 1.35
C GLY A 88 2.99 15.90 1.54
N ASP A 89 3.82 15.98 2.57
CA ASP A 89 4.62 17.18 2.86
C ASP A 89 5.62 17.48 1.73
N LEU A 90 6.32 16.45 1.24
CA LEU A 90 7.24 16.60 0.11
C LEU A 90 6.53 17.04 -1.18
N ALA A 91 5.32 16.52 -1.43
CA ALA A 91 4.53 16.90 -2.60
C ALA A 91 4.06 18.36 -2.54
N SER A 92 3.76 18.88 -1.34
CA SER A 92 3.44 20.31 -1.14
C SER A 92 4.67 21.20 -1.40
N ILE A 93 5.84 20.82 -0.87
CA ILE A 93 7.10 21.54 -1.11
C ILE A 93 7.44 21.56 -2.61
N LEU A 94 7.32 20.41 -3.28
CA LEU A 94 7.49 20.31 -4.73
C LEU A 94 6.50 21.19 -5.50
N GLY A 95 5.23 21.21 -5.06
CA GLY A 95 4.21 22.10 -5.62
C GLY A 95 4.60 23.56 -5.52
N CYS A 96 5.06 23.99 -4.35
CA CYS A 96 5.54 25.34 -4.11
C CYS A 96 6.74 25.70 -5.01
N MET A 97 7.69 24.80 -5.23
CA MET A 97 8.85 25.06 -6.09
C MET A 97 8.46 25.21 -7.58
N ILE A 98 7.43 24.50 -8.02
CA ILE A 98 6.97 24.50 -9.43
C ILE A 98 5.82 25.52 -9.64
N GLY A 99 5.34 26.17 -8.57
CA GLY A 99 4.25 27.14 -8.63
C GLY A 99 2.85 26.52 -8.75
N LEU A 100 2.68 25.24 -8.39
CA LEU A 100 1.40 24.56 -8.34
C LEU A 100 0.75 24.71 -6.96
N LYS A 101 -0.58 24.84 -6.94
CA LYS A 101 -1.36 24.73 -5.69
C LYS A 101 -1.20 23.32 -5.13
N ASP A 102 -1.09 23.20 -3.80
CA ASP A 102 -1.00 21.91 -3.09
C ASP A 102 -2.10 20.92 -3.48
N ALA A 103 -3.29 21.44 -3.72
CA ALA A 103 -4.42 20.64 -4.12
C ALA A 103 -4.22 19.99 -5.50
N ILE A 104 -3.54 20.68 -6.43
CA ILE A 104 -3.23 20.15 -7.77
C ILE A 104 -2.10 19.11 -7.66
N THR A 105 -1.08 19.34 -6.84
CA THR A 105 -0.01 18.36 -6.64
C THR A 105 -0.50 17.09 -5.94
N ALA A 106 -1.45 17.21 -5.01
CA ALA A 106 -2.09 16.06 -4.38
C ALA A 106 -2.89 15.21 -5.37
N ILE A 107 -3.78 15.82 -6.18
CA ILE A 107 -4.61 15.07 -7.15
C ILE A 107 -3.84 14.54 -8.37
N THR A 108 -2.63 15.04 -8.62
CA THR A 108 -1.79 14.58 -9.73
C THR A 108 -0.68 13.68 -9.22
N LEU A 109 0.34 14.23 -8.54
CA LEU A 109 1.53 13.47 -8.15
C LEU A 109 1.22 12.38 -7.11
N VAL A 110 0.50 12.73 -6.04
CA VAL A 110 0.21 11.77 -4.95
C VAL A 110 -0.83 10.74 -5.39
N ALA A 111 -1.91 11.19 -6.05
CA ALA A 111 -2.96 10.29 -6.53
C ALA A 111 -2.46 9.35 -7.65
N LEU A 112 -1.60 9.81 -8.57
CA LEU A 112 -0.97 8.94 -9.56
C LEU A 112 -0.05 7.92 -8.89
N GLY A 113 0.75 8.35 -7.91
CA GLY A 113 1.68 7.47 -7.19
C GLY A 113 1.00 6.31 -6.47
N THR A 114 -0.23 6.50 -6.01
CA THR A 114 -1.04 5.44 -5.38
C THR A 114 -1.79 4.58 -6.40
N SER A 115 -2.31 5.19 -7.47
CA SER A 115 -3.12 4.48 -8.47
C SER A 115 -2.31 3.61 -9.45
N LEU A 116 -1.04 3.96 -9.71
CA LEU A 116 -0.17 3.20 -10.62
C LEU A 116 0.08 1.76 -10.11
N PRO A 117 0.50 1.53 -8.84
CA PRO A 117 0.58 0.20 -8.27
C PRO A 117 -0.73 -0.61 -8.36
N ASP A 118 -1.87 0.01 -8.05
CA ASP A 118 -3.19 -0.63 -8.14
C ASP A 118 -3.54 -1.06 -9.58
N THR A 119 -3.15 -0.23 -10.54
CA THR A 119 -3.32 -0.53 -11.97
C THR A 119 -2.48 -1.73 -12.38
N PHE A 120 -1.21 -1.81 -11.94
CA PHE A 120 -0.35 -2.96 -12.21
C PHE A 120 -0.86 -4.24 -11.53
N ALA A 121 -1.31 -4.14 -10.28
CA ALA A 121 -1.92 -5.27 -9.56
C ALA A 121 -3.17 -5.79 -10.31
N SER A 122 -4.02 -4.88 -10.79
CA SER A 122 -5.21 -5.22 -11.59
C SER A 122 -4.85 -5.87 -12.93
N LYS A 123 -3.79 -5.41 -13.61
CA LYS A 123 -3.27 -6.03 -14.83
C LYS A 123 -2.82 -7.48 -14.56
N ILE A 124 -2.01 -7.70 -13.52
CA ILE A 124 -1.53 -9.04 -13.15
C ILE A 124 -2.70 -9.95 -12.75
N ALA A 125 -3.71 -9.41 -12.07
CA ALA A 125 -4.92 -10.16 -11.75
C ALA A 125 -5.68 -10.58 -13.01
N ALA A 126 -5.78 -9.71 -14.01
CA ALA A 126 -6.46 -9.98 -15.28
C ALA A 126 -5.80 -11.10 -16.09
N GLU A 127 -4.48 -11.26 -15.98
CA GLU A 127 -3.74 -12.35 -16.64
C GLU A 127 -4.11 -13.74 -16.08
N ASN A 128 -4.59 -13.81 -14.84
CA ASN A 128 -4.99 -15.06 -14.19
C ASN A 128 -6.50 -15.31 -14.28
N ALA A 129 -7.34 -14.29 -14.07
CA ALA A 129 -8.79 -14.31 -14.26
C ALA A 129 -9.36 -12.89 -14.32
N SER A 130 -10.22 -12.60 -15.30
CA SER A 130 -10.85 -11.28 -15.45
C SER A 130 -11.63 -10.82 -14.22
N ASP A 131 -12.27 -11.75 -13.52
CA ASP A 131 -13.10 -11.47 -12.34
C ASP A 131 -12.26 -10.92 -11.18
N ASN A 132 -11.01 -11.36 -11.06
CA ASN A 132 -10.08 -10.89 -10.03
C ASN A 132 -9.68 -9.43 -10.27
N ALA A 133 -9.54 -9.03 -11.53
CA ALA A 133 -9.22 -7.64 -11.88
C ALA A 133 -10.39 -6.69 -11.57
N ILE A 134 -11.63 -7.11 -11.86
CA ILE A 134 -12.84 -6.33 -11.54
C ILE A 134 -12.96 -6.16 -10.01
N GLY A 135 -12.71 -7.23 -9.26
CA GLY A 135 -12.70 -7.18 -7.80
C GLY A 135 -11.64 -6.21 -7.25
N ASN A 136 -10.43 -6.22 -7.81
CA ASN A 136 -9.35 -5.34 -7.37
C ASN A 136 -9.66 -3.86 -7.65
N ILE A 137 -10.08 -3.52 -8.89
CA ILE A 137 -10.42 -2.15 -9.28
C ILE A 137 -11.60 -1.62 -8.48
N THR A 138 -12.65 -2.42 -8.32
CA THR A 138 -13.85 -2.01 -7.58
C THR A 138 -13.54 -1.85 -6.08
N GLY A 139 -12.77 -2.79 -5.53
CA GLY A 139 -12.38 -2.80 -4.12
C GLY A 139 -11.49 -1.61 -3.74
N SER A 140 -10.44 -1.33 -4.53
CA SER A 140 -9.52 -0.22 -4.23
C SER A 140 -10.22 1.14 -4.30
N ASN A 141 -11.07 1.35 -5.32
CA ASN A 141 -11.86 2.57 -5.44
C ASN A 141 -12.87 2.73 -4.29
N ALA A 142 -13.53 1.65 -3.88
CA ALA A 142 -14.43 1.68 -2.73
C ALA A 142 -13.68 2.05 -1.45
N VAL A 143 -12.50 1.46 -1.21
CA VAL A 143 -11.66 1.80 -0.05
C VAL A 143 -11.25 3.27 -0.08
N ASN A 144 -10.83 3.81 -1.23
CA ASN A 144 -10.43 5.22 -1.34
C ASN A 144 -11.57 6.18 -1.00
N VAL A 145 -12.79 5.91 -1.46
CA VAL A 145 -13.95 6.76 -1.18
C VAL A 145 -14.44 6.58 0.27
N PHE A 146 -14.68 5.34 0.70
CA PHE A 146 -15.28 5.09 2.01
C PHE A 146 -14.29 5.23 3.17
N LEU A 147 -13.11 4.63 3.05
CA LEU A 147 -12.10 4.68 4.12
C LEU A 147 -11.17 5.88 3.96
N GLY A 148 -10.83 6.30 2.73
CA GLY A 148 -9.97 7.45 2.49
C GLY A 148 -10.66 8.79 2.77
N LEU A 149 -11.91 8.99 2.33
CA LEU A 149 -12.66 10.24 2.55
C LEU A 149 -13.70 10.12 3.67
N GLY A 150 -14.50 9.04 3.65
CA GLY A 150 -15.63 8.88 4.57
C GLY A 150 -15.22 8.72 6.03
N LEU A 151 -14.19 7.91 6.31
CA LEU A 151 -13.75 7.64 7.68
C LEU A 151 -13.16 8.88 8.38
N PRO A 152 -12.20 9.63 7.80
CA PRO A 152 -11.69 10.86 8.43
C PRO A 152 -12.78 11.91 8.65
N TRP A 153 -13.71 12.07 7.69
CA TRP A 153 -14.83 12.99 7.83
C TRP A 153 -15.76 12.60 8.98
N THR A 154 -16.06 11.29 9.11
CA THR A 154 -16.88 10.76 10.21
C THR A 154 -16.20 10.97 11.55
N ILE A 155 -14.90 10.71 11.66
CA ILE A 155 -14.12 10.94 12.88
C ILE A 155 -14.13 12.42 13.26
N ALA A 156 -13.92 13.32 12.30
CA ALA A 156 -13.97 14.76 12.53
C ALA A 156 -15.36 15.21 12.99
N ALA A 157 -16.42 14.78 12.32
CA ALA A 157 -17.80 15.13 12.68
C ALA A 157 -18.15 14.68 14.11
N ILE A 158 -17.76 13.45 14.50
CA ILE A 158 -17.93 12.95 15.87
C ILE A 158 -17.13 13.80 16.86
N TYR A 159 -15.86 14.10 16.56
CA TYR A 159 -15.02 14.92 17.43
C TYR A 159 -15.66 16.28 17.74
N TRP A 160 -16.08 17.03 16.72
CA TRP A 160 -16.72 18.34 16.91
C TRP A 160 -18.08 18.23 17.61
N SER A 161 -18.84 17.17 17.33
CA SER A 161 -20.07 16.87 18.05
C SER A 161 -19.82 16.64 19.55
N THR A 162 -18.72 15.98 19.95
CA THR A 162 -18.37 15.83 21.37
C THR A 162 -17.95 17.13 22.05
N LYS A 163 -17.55 18.15 21.28
CA LYS A 163 -17.20 19.48 21.76
C LYS A 163 -18.40 20.45 21.81
N ASN A 164 -19.58 20.03 21.36
CA ASN A 164 -20.76 20.89 21.18
C ASN A 164 -20.48 22.10 20.27
N GLU A 165 -19.55 21.96 19.33
CA GLU A 165 -19.20 23.01 18.37
C GLU A 165 -19.59 22.56 16.95
N PRO A 166 -20.02 23.49 16.09
CA PRO A 166 -20.37 23.15 14.71
C PRO A 166 -19.12 22.73 13.93
N PHE A 167 -19.20 21.61 13.22
CA PHE A 167 -18.16 21.19 12.29
C PHE A 167 -18.22 22.04 11.01
N ILE A 168 -17.46 23.14 10.97
CA ILE A 168 -17.38 24.03 9.82
C ILE A 168 -16.20 23.62 8.95
N VAL A 169 -16.48 23.19 7.72
CA VAL A 169 -15.46 22.91 6.70
C VAL A 169 -15.46 24.05 5.70
N ASN A 170 -14.40 24.85 5.70
CA ASN A 170 -14.22 25.87 4.67
C ASN A 170 -14.00 25.18 3.32
N ALA A 171 -14.74 25.59 2.30
CA ALA A 171 -14.47 25.13 0.94
C ALA A 171 -13.04 25.55 0.57
N GLY A 172 -12.14 24.58 0.44
CA GLY A 172 -10.78 24.81 -0.02
C GLY A 172 -10.74 25.22 -1.49
N ASN A 173 -9.52 25.42 -2.00
CA ASN A 173 -9.22 25.95 -3.34
C ASN A 173 -9.53 24.98 -4.52
N LEU A 174 -10.43 24.00 -4.32
CA LEU A 174 -10.91 23.03 -5.33
C LEU A 174 -12.42 23.07 -5.56
N GLY A 175 -13.15 23.97 -4.88
CA GLY A 175 -14.45 24.40 -5.39
C GLY A 175 -14.23 25.22 -6.65
N PHE A 176 -15.02 24.97 -7.68
CA PHE A 176 -15.14 25.90 -8.81
C PHE A 176 -15.41 27.33 -8.33
#